data_AF-F9T217-F1
#
_entry.id   AF-F9T217-F1
#
_cell.length_a   1.000
_cell.length_b   1.000
_cell.length_c   1.000
_cell.angle_alpha   90.00
_cell.angle_beta   90.00
_cell.angle_gamma   90.00
#
_symmetry.space_group_name_H-M   'P 1'
#
loop_
_entity.id
_entity.type
_entity.pdbx_description
1 polymer ?
#
loop_
_entity_poly.entity_id
_entity_poly.type
_entity_poly.pdbx_seq_one_letter_code
_entity_poly.pdbx_strand_id
1 'polypeptide(L)' 'MFDVDYISRNGDLSPIFTWLEDKIWSKGSLLTTDELVKQATGETLNAKFFQDHLKTRYLG' A
#
# COMPACT_ATOMS: atom_id res chain seq x y z
N MET A 1 -3.12 -12.14 0.33
CA MET A 1 -3.01 -10.83 -0.34
C MET A 1 -4.23 -10.70 -1.23
N PHE A 2 -5.03 -9.65 -1.06
CA PHE A 2 -6.29 -9.48 -1.81
C PHE A 2 -5.98 -9.07 -3.25
N ASP A 3 -6.85 -9.47 -4.19
CA ASP A 3 -6.74 -9.11 -5.59
C ASP A 3 -7.26 -7.68 -5.80
N VAL A 4 -6.31 -6.75 -6.03
CA VAL A 4 -6.60 -5.33 -6.22
C VAL A 4 -7.40 -5.08 -7.50
N ASP A 5 -7.17 -5.87 -8.56
CA ASP A 5 -7.90 -5.73 -9.82
C ASP A 5 -9.35 -6.17 -9.65
N TYR A 6 -9.59 -7.25 -8.90
CA TYR A 6 -10.94 -7.70 -8.55
C TYR A 6 -11.68 -6.64 -7.74
N ILE A 7 -11.04 -6.07 -6.71
CA ILE A 7 -11.63 -5.03 -5.86
C ILE A 7 -11.97 -3.78 -6.69
N SER A 8 -11.05 -3.34 -7.54
CA SER A 8 -11.26 -2.16 -8.37
C SER A 8 -12.41 -2.35 -9.38
N ARG A 9 -12.58 -3.57 -9.92
CA ARG A 9 -13.69 -3.90 -10.83
C ARG A 9 -15.03 -4.07 -10.11
N ASN A 10 -15.00 -4.62 -8.89
CA ASN A 10 -16.19 -4.84 -8.08
C ASN A 10 -16.73 -3.54 -7.45
N GLY A 11 -15.90 -2.49 -7.36
CA GLY A 11 -16.27 -1.18 -6.83
C GLY A 11 -16.37 -1.11 -5.30
N ASP A 12 -16.39 -2.25 -4.63
CA ASP A 12 -16.30 -2.33 -3.16
C ASP A 12 -14.84 -2.26 -2.70
N LEU A 13 -14.43 -1.06 -2.30
CA LEU A 13 -13.08 -0.78 -1.81
C LEU A 13 -12.91 -1.06 -0.30
N SER A 14 -13.94 -1.57 0.39
CA SER A 14 -13.87 -1.86 1.83
C SER A 14 -12.64 -2.70 2.22
N PRO A 15 -12.21 -3.73 1.46
CA PRO A 15 -11.02 -4.49 1.81
C PRO A 15 -9.71 -3.67 1.82
N ILE A 16 -9.61 -2.65 0.95
CA ILE A 16 -8.45 -1.75 0.91
C ILE A 16 -8.44 -0.86 2.16
N PHE A 17 -9.61 -0.30 2.52
CA PHE A 17 -9.72 0.55 3.70
C PHE A 17 -9.47 -0.20 5.00
N THR A 18 -10.00 -1.43 5.14
CA THR A 18 -9.71 -2.28 6.30
C THR A 18 -8.22 -2.58 6.44
N TRP A 19 -7.52 -2.82 5.33
CA TRP A 19 -6.07 -3.04 5.40
C TRP A 19 -5.31 -1.76 5.79
N LEU A 20 -5.69 -0.60 5.26
CA LEU A 20 -5.07 0.69 5.61
C LEU A 20 -5.30 1.03 7.08
N GLU A 21 -6.49 0.76 7.61
CA GLU A 21 -6.83 0.95 9.02
C GLU A 21 -5.92 0.10 9.92
N ASP A 22 -5.84 -1.21 9.65
CA ASP A 22 -5.05 -2.15 10.45
C ASP A 22 -3.53 -1.91 10.34
N LYS A 23 -3.02 -1.60 9.15
CA LYS A 23 -1.57 -1.53 8.92
C LYS A 23 -0.97 -0.14 9.10
N ILE A 24 -1.74 0.92 8.85
CA ILE A 24 -1.22 2.29 8.75
C ILE A 24 -1.93 3.23 9.72
N TRP A 25 -3.23 3.45 9.56
CA TRP A 25 -3.93 4.53 10.27
C TRP A 25 -4.02 4.32 11.78
N SER A 26 -4.25 3.08 12.23
CA SER A 26 -4.31 2.75 13.66
C SER A 26 -2.99 2.98 14.40
N LYS A 27 -1.86 3.05 13.68
CA LYS A 27 -0.52 3.22 14.27
C LYS A 27 -0.11 4.69 14.43
N GLY A 28 -0.77 5.62 13.73
CA GLY A 28 -0.57 7.06 13.87
C GLY A 28 0.92 7.47 13.92
N SER A 29 1.29 8.31 14.90
CA SER A 29 2.67 8.74 15.16
C SER A 29 3.38 7.92 16.24
N LEU A 30 2.90 6.69 16.54
CA LEU A 30 3.54 5.81 17.51
C LEU A 30 4.85 5.19 16.98
N LEU A 31 5.03 5.20 15.66
CA LEU A 31 6.19 4.67 14.96
C LEU A 31 6.80 5.74 14.06
N THR A 32 8.11 5.66 13.83
CA THR A 32 8.73 6.43 12.75
C THR A 32 8.20 5.95 11.39
N THR A 33 8.25 6.80 10.37
CA THR A 33 7.79 6.44 9.01
C THR A 33 8.45 5.16 8.49
N ASP A 34 9.75 4.98 8.75
CA ASP A 34 10.48 3.79 8.31
C ASP A 34 10.03 2.51 9.02
N GLU A 35 9.78 2.57 10.33
CA GLU A 35 9.26 1.43 11.09
C GLU A 35 7.83 1.08 10.68
N LEU A 36 6.99 2.10 10.46
CA LEU A 36 5.62 1.93 10.01
C LEU A 36 5.56 1.25 8.65
N VAL A 37 6.33 1.76 7.68
CA VAL A 37 6.40 1.21 6.33
C VAL A 37 6.99 -0.19 6.36
N LYS A 38 8.09 -0.43 7.08
CA LYS A 38 8.71 -1.75 7.19
C LYS A 38 7.78 -2.79 7.81
N GLN A 39 6.99 -2.44 8.83
CA GLN A 39 6.00 -3.36 9.39
C GLN A 39 4.85 -3.66 8.43
N ALA A 40 4.46 -2.69 7.60
CA ALA A 40 3.33 -2.84 6.68
C ALA A 40 3.70 -3.56 5.37
N THR A 41 4.92 -3.33 4.85
CA THR A 41 5.35 -3.80 3.53
C THR A 41 6.52 -4.80 3.57
N GLY A 42 7.17 -4.96 4.73
CA GLY A 42 8.34 -5.83 4.91
C GLY A 42 9.69 -5.15 4.67
N GLU A 43 9.71 -3.94 4.11
CA GLU A 43 10.93 -3.17 3.83
C GLU A 43 10.74 -1.67 4.07
N THR A 44 11.84 -0.94 4.26
CA THR A 44 11.79 0.52 4.40
C THR A 44 11.35 1.18 3.10
N LEU A 45 10.82 2.41 3.21
CA LEU A 45 10.35 3.16 2.06
C LEU A 45 11.44 3.27 0.99
N ASN A 46 11.12 2.84 -0.23
CA ASN A 46 12.01 2.95 -1.38
C ASN A 46 11.23 3.51 -2.59
N ALA A 47 11.95 4.18 -3.50
CA ALA A 47 11.34 4.77 -4.69
C ALA A 47 11.08 3.76 -5.82
N LYS A 48 11.55 2.52 -5.70
CA LYS A 48 11.52 1.51 -6.76
C LYS A 48 10.08 1.18 -7.19
N PHE A 49 9.20 0.93 -6.23
CA PHE A 49 7.79 0.61 -6.53
C PHE A 49 7.06 1.74 -7.26
N PHE A 50 7.34 2.99 -6.88
CA PHE A 50 6.75 4.15 -7.55
C PHE A 50 7.28 4.29 -8.98
N GLN A 51 8.59 4.14 -9.18
CA GLN A 51 9.18 4.19 -10.52
C GLN A 51 8.66 3.05 -11.42
N ASP A 52 8.56 1.83 -10.88
CA ASP A 52 8.06 0.68 -11.63
C ASP A 52 6.57 0.85 -11.98
N HIS A 53 5.76 1.44 -11.09
CA HIS A 53 4.37 1.82 -11.39
C HIS A 53 4.29 2.81 -12.55
N LEU A 54 5.09 3.89 -12.52
CA LEU A 54 5.09 4.89 -13.59
C LEU A 54 5.52 4.29 -14.93
N LYS A 55 6.58 3.47 -14.94
CA LYS A 55 7.02 2.78 -16.17
C LYS A 55 5.92 1.88 -16.72
N THR A 56 5.28 1.08 -15.88
CA THR A 56 4.20 0.17 -16.29
C THR A 56 3.00 0.93 -16.85
N ARG A 57 2.67 2.07 -16.26
CA ARG A 57 1.49 2.86 -16.66
C ARG A 57 1.70 3.72 -17.90
N TYR A 58 2.92 4.23 -18.13
CA TYR A 58 3.18 5.26 -19.13
C TYR A 58 4.22 4.88 -20.20
N LEU A 59 5.03 3.85 -19.96
CA LEU A 59 6.07 3.39 -20.89
C LEU A 59 5.85 1.95 -21.38
N GLY A 60 4.72 1.33 -20.99
CA GLY A 60 4.28 0.01 -21.42
C GLY A 60 3.32 0.08 -22.61
#